data_AF-A0A936WWL2-F1
#
_entry.id   AF-A0A936WWL2-F1
#
_cell.length_a   1.000
_cell.length_b   1.000
_cell.length_c   1.000
_cell.angle_alpha   90.00
_cell.angle_beta   90.00
_cell.angle_gamma   90.00
#
_symmetry.space_group_name_H-M   'P 1'
#
loop_
_entity.id
_entity.type
_entity.pdbx_description
1 polymer ?
#
loop_
_entity_poly.entity_id
_entity_poly.type
_entity_poly.pdbx_seq_one_letter_code
_entity_poly.pdbx_strand_id
1 'polypeptide(L)'
;MLTIECRLADKIADKDFVEIIVTDTGIGIEKEYLPFIFDKFTQEESGQVKKFGGTGLGMSISRQLVELMNGTITVTSEKNKGTIVSVIIPLKAAKGKSVTSLKTVESGLLVSKKILVAEDNEINATVIKSLLTREGAHVLLVNNGKELIDAIAKEDFDLVISDLQMPVMGGMEAVKWVRKHKPPTQQIIALTANAFKEERERCLEAGFNEVLFKPFKKEDLIKARIDNNYQNSNNEYAGQVNASPKLYNLDSLTEMVDGNKDQVAYLIQQFLEETPRKIEKINIALQQDKGKEIRRVVHYLSSSLHHMSVTALYDSIKKIETSKRNKLSKNQQMEVKHFCEMTQLVVDQISEDYPANNSLVK
;
A
#
# COMPACT_ATOMS: atom_id res chain seq x y z
N MET A 1 -20.24 -19.51 -8.89
CA MET A 1 -20.93 -18.81 -7.78
C MET A 1 -20.11 -19.02 -6.53
N LEU A 2 -19.95 -17.99 -5.69
CA LEU A 2 -19.21 -18.03 -4.43
C LEU A 2 -20.15 -17.50 -3.34
N THR A 3 -20.27 -18.22 -2.22
CA THR A 3 -21.01 -17.79 -1.04
C THR A 3 -20.12 -17.85 0.19
N ILE A 4 -20.37 -16.93 1.12
CA ILE A 4 -19.70 -16.88 2.41
C ILE A 4 -20.80 -16.79 3.47
N GLU A 5 -20.80 -17.75 4.37
CA GLU A 5 -21.71 -17.80 5.51
C GLU A 5 -20.90 -17.74 6.80
N CYS A 6 -21.45 -17.09 7.82
CA CYS A 6 -20.84 -17.01 9.14
C CYS A 6 -21.92 -17.30 10.18
N ARG A 7 -21.67 -18.27 11.05
CA ARG A 7 -22.61 -18.69 12.09
C ARG A 7 -21.89 -18.99 13.40
N LEU A 8 -22.63 -18.91 14.49
CA LEU A 8 -22.18 -19.40 15.78
C LEU A 8 -22.27 -20.94 15.74
N ALA A 9 -21.14 -21.63 15.84
CA ALA A 9 -21.10 -23.09 15.84
C ALA A 9 -21.35 -23.68 17.21
N ASP A 10 -20.72 -23.11 18.26
CA ASP A 10 -20.85 -23.61 19.62
C ASP A 10 -20.39 -22.58 20.66
N LYS A 11 -20.62 -22.88 21.93
CA LYS A 11 -20.10 -22.10 23.05
C LYS A 11 -19.45 -23.00 24.09
N ILE A 12 -18.14 -22.82 24.30
CA ILE A 12 -17.38 -23.59 25.28
C ILE A 12 -16.64 -22.61 26.21
N ALA A 13 -16.97 -22.66 27.50
CA ALA A 13 -16.46 -21.73 28.52
C ALA A 13 -16.73 -20.24 28.19
N ASP A 14 -15.69 -19.39 28.17
CA ASP A 14 -15.80 -17.94 27.88
C ASP A 14 -15.66 -17.60 26.38
N LYS A 15 -15.55 -18.61 25.52
CA LYS A 15 -15.32 -18.45 24.08
C LYS A 15 -16.52 -18.94 23.28
N ASP A 16 -16.89 -18.12 22.32
CA ASP A 16 -17.88 -18.42 21.28
C ASP A 16 -17.11 -18.99 20.08
N PHE A 17 -17.49 -20.17 19.59
CA PHE A 17 -16.92 -20.75 18.39
C PHE A 17 -17.70 -20.23 17.19
N VAL A 18 -17.00 -19.50 16.32
CA VAL A 18 -17.56 -18.96 15.08
C VAL A 18 -17.11 -19.84 13.92
N GLU A 19 -18.07 -20.30 13.14
CA GLU A 19 -17.83 -21.03 11.90
C GLU A 19 -18.07 -20.13 10.70
N ILE A 20 -17.06 -20.04 9.84
CA ILE A 20 -17.08 -19.35 8.57
C ILE A 20 -17.03 -20.41 7.48
N ILE A 21 -18.03 -20.42 6.60
CA ILE A 21 -18.16 -21.39 5.51
C ILE A 21 -18.04 -20.64 4.19
N VAL A 22 -17.06 -21.02 3.38
CA VAL A 22 -16.88 -20.51 2.03
C VAL A 22 -17.23 -21.62 1.06
N THR A 23 -18.21 -21.38 0.18
CA THR A 23 -18.65 -22.36 -0.82
C THR A 23 -18.50 -21.77 -2.22
N ASP A 24 -17.82 -22.48 -3.11
CA ASP A 24 -17.75 -22.14 -4.53
C ASP A 24 -18.29 -23.27 -5.40
N THR A 25 -18.72 -22.94 -6.61
CA THR A 25 -19.16 -23.89 -7.64
C THR A 25 -18.11 -24.07 -8.74
N GLY A 26 -16.83 -23.92 -8.41
CA GLY A 26 -15.70 -23.98 -9.32
C GLY A 26 -15.34 -25.40 -9.75
N ILE A 27 -14.10 -25.57 -10.24
CA ILE A 27 -13.63 -26.84 -10.81
C ILE A 27 -13.52 -27.99 -9.80
N GLY A 28 -13.59 -27.70 -8.50
CA GLY A 28 -13.41 -28.68 -7.43
C GLY A 28 -12.03 -29.36 -7.45
N ILE A 29 -11.85 -30.32 -6.55
CA ILE A 29 -10.58 -31.02 -6.30
C ILE A 29 -10.83 -32.53 -6.38
N GLU A 30 -9.93 -33.26 -7.04
CA GLU A 30 -9.98 -34.72 -7.06
C GLU A 30 -9.80 -35.28 -5.64
N LYS A 31 -10.52 -36.37 -5.34
CA LYS A 31 -10.56 -36.96 -4.00
C LYS A 31 -9.17 -37.37 -3.50
N GLU A 32 -8.29 -37.76 -4.41
CA GLU A 32 -6.92 -38.18 -4.15
C GLU A 32 -6.01 -37.04 -3.67
N TYR A 33 -6.35 -35.79 -4.01
CA TYR A 33 -5.57 -34.61 -3.64
C TYR A 33 -6.03 -33.93 -2.35
N LEU A 34 -7.24 -34.23 -1.87
CA LEU A 34 -7.77 -33.67 -0.61
C LEU A 34 -6.86 -33.87 0.61
N PRO A 35 -6.18 -35.02 0.81
CA PRO A 35 -5.28 -35.20 1.95
C PRO A 35 -4.07 -34.26 1.94
N PHE A 36 -3.62 -33.84 0.76
CA PHE A 36 -2.40 -33.05 0.55
C PHE A 36 -2.68 -31.57 0.34
N ILE A 37 -3.94 -31.13 0.40
CA ILE A 37 -4.35 -29.75 0.10
C ILE A 37 -3.70 -28.71 1.03
N PHE A 38 -3.30 -29.14 2.24
CA PHE A 38 -2.66 -28.28 3.22
C PHE A 38 -1.12 -28.39 3.21
N ASP A 39 -0.56 -29.25 2.37
CA ASP A 39 0.88 -29.38 2.23
C ASP A 39 1.45 -28.20 1.44
N LYS A 40 2.63 -27.74 1.86
CA LYS A 40 3.29 -26.60 1.23
C LYS A 40 3.72 -26.98 -0.19
N PHE A 41 3.45 -26.08 -1.14
CA PHE A 41 3.83 -26.22 -2.56
C PHE A 41 3.10 -27.37 -3.28
N THR A 42 2.01 -27.88 -2.71
CA THR A 42 1.22 -28.94 -3.34
C THR A 42 0.16 -28.34 -4.26
N GLN A 43 0.09 -28.86 -5.48
CA GLN A 43 -0.94 -28.53 -6.45
C GLN A 43 -1.45 -29.80 -7.11
N GLU A 44 -2.73 -29.80 -7.44
CA GLU A 44 -3.34 -30.84 -8.26
C GLU A 44 -2.86 -30.68 -9.72
N GLU A 45 -1.87 -31.47 -10.14
CA GLU A 45 -1.38 -31.47 -11.52
C GLU A 45 -2.21 -32.41 -12.40
N SER A 46 -2.93 -31.85 -13.37
CA SER A 46 -3.50 -32.60 -14.48
C SER A 46 -3.00 -32.01 -15.80
N GLY A 47 -2.09 -32.69 -16.49
CA GLY A 47 -1.80 -32.65 -17.94
C GLY A 47 -1.74 -31.31 -18.69
N GLN A 48 -0.60 -31.09 -19.38
CA GLN A 48 -0.27 -30.04 -20.37
C GLN A 48 -1.18 -28.79 -20.46
N VAL A 49 -0.58 -27.64 -20.10
CA VAL A 49 -1.09 -26.25 -20.04
C VAL A 49 -1.50 -25.81 -18.62
N LYS A 50 -0.60 -25.07 -17.95
CA LYS A 50 -0.81 -24.40 -16.65
C LYS A 50 -1.99 -23.42 -16.76
N LYS A 51 -3.17 -23.83 -16.30
CA LYS A 51 -4.40 -23.01 -16.38
C LYS A 51 -4.66 -22.17 -15.12
N PHE A 52 -4.09 -22.53 -13.96
CA PHE A 52 -4.25 -21.80 -12.70
C PHE A 52 -2.91 -21.77 -11.91
N GLY A 53 -2.17 -20.67 -11.99
CA GLY A 53 -0.80 -20.53 -11.46
C GLY A 53 -0.74 -20.01 -10.02
N GLY A 54 -1.12 -20.83 -9.04
CA GLY A 54 -0.87 -20.56 -7.61
C GLY A 54 0.53 -21.05 -7.17
N THR A 55 0.98 -20.67 -5.98
CA THR A 55 2.24 -21.19 -5.37
C THR A 55 2.05 -22.47 -4.56
N GLY A 56 0.80 -22.95 -4.40
CA GLY A 56 0.46 -24.08 -3.53
C GLY A 56 0.63 -23.78 -2.04
N LEU A 57 0.76 -22.51 -1.64
CA LEU A 57 0.97 -22.13 -0.24
C LEU A 57 -0.30 -21.66 0.48
N GLY A 58 -1.28 -21.12 -0.24
CA GLY A 58 -2.44 -20.45 0.36
C GLY A 58 -3.15 -21.29 1.43
N MET A 59 -3.49 -22.53 1.12
CA MET A 59 -4.18 -23.42 2.05
C MET A 59 -3.32 -23.82 3.25
N SER A 60 -2.03 -24.05 3.05
CA SER A 60 -1.09 -24.33 4.15
C SER A 60 -1.00 -23.15 5.14
N ILE A 61 -1.02 -21.91 4.63
CA ILE A 61 -1.02 -20.69 5.45
C ILE A 61 -2.36 -20.53 6.16
N SER A 62 -3.49 -20.73 5.46
CA SER A 62 -4.82 -20.69 6.07
C SER A 62 -4.93 -21.67 7.24
N ARG A 63 -4.40 -22.89 7.11
CA ARG A 63 -4.37 -23.86 8.22
C ARG A 63 -3.52 -23.38 9.38
N GLN A 64 -2.32 -22.86 9.12
CA GLN A 64 -1.45 -22.32 10.18
C GLN A 64 -2.10 -21.16 10.95
N LEU A 65 -2.74 -20.23 10.24
CA LEU A 65 -3.44 -19.10 10.88
C LEU A 65 -4.59 -19.59 11.75
N VAL A 66 -5.38 -20.54 11.24
CA VAL A 66 -6.50 -21.12 11.99
C VAL A 66 -6.02 -21.90 13.21
N GLU A 67 -4.94 -22.67 13.09
CA GLU A 67 -4.30 -23.38 14.22
C GLU A 67 -3.75 -22.40 15.27
N LEU A 68 -3.11 -21.30 14.85
CA LEU A 68 -2.64 -20.23 15.74
C LEU A 68 -3.79 -19.53 16.49
N MET A 69 -4.96 -19.47 15.88
CA MET A 69 -6.19 -18.99 16.51
C MET A 69 -6.88 -20.05 17.39
N ASN A 70 -6.25 -21.20 17.60
CA ASN A 70 -6.83 -22.36 18.30
C ASN A 70 -8.12 -22.89 17.64
N GLY A 71 -8.22 -22.73 16.32
CA GLY A 71 -9.33 -23.17 15.51
C GLY A 71 -9.07 -24.46 14.72
N THR A 72 -9.99 -24.78 13.81
CA THR A 72 -9.90 -25.92 12.89
C THR A 72 -10.40 -25.51 11.51
N ILE A 73 -9.74 -25.99 10.45
CA ILE A 73 -10.15 -25.80 9.06
C ILE A 73 -10.41 -27.17 8.43
N THR A 74 -11.49 -27.28 7.67
CA THR A 74 -11.87 -28.48 6.93
C THR A 74 -12.26 -28.13 5.50
N VAL A 75 -12.02 -29.06 4.58
CA VAL A 75 -12.32 -28.87 3.16
C VAL A 75 -13.06 -30.08 2.65
N THR A 76 -14.18 -29.84 1.97
CA THR A 76 -14.93 -30.83 1.21
C THR A 76 -15.04 -30.35 -0.21
N SER A 77 -14.59 -31.15 -1.18
CA SER A 77 -14.62 -30.77 -2.59
C SER A 77 -14.98 -31.97 -3.45
N GLU A 78 -15.63 -31.70 -4.58
CA GLU A 78 -15.87 -32.70 -5.61
C GLU A 78 -15.56 -32.09 -6.99
N LYS A 79 -14.80 -32.82 -7.81
CA LYS A 79 -14.41 -32.37 -9.14
C LYS A 79 -15.63 -31.96 -9.97
N ASN A 80 -15.54 -30.78 -10.58
CA ASN A 80 -16.56 -30.12 -11.39
C ASN A 80 -17.87 -29.76 -10.65
N LYS A 81 -17.93 -29.89 -9.33
CA LYS A 81 -19.09 -29.45 -8.52
C LYS A 81 -18.76 -28.27 -7.60
N GLY A 82 -17.49 -28.11 -7.24
CA GLY A 82 -17.00 -26.99 -6.43
C GLY A 82 -16.41 -27.42 -5.09
N THR A 83 -16.14 -26.45 -4.22
CA THR A 83 -15.46 -26.66 -2.94
C THR A 83 -16.18 -25.94 -1.81
N ILE A 84 -16.21 -26.58 -0.64
CA ILE A 84 -16.67 -26.04 0.63
C ILE A 84 -15.49 -26.04 1.58
N VAL A 85 -15.15 -24.87 2.12
CA VAL A 85 -14.14 -24.70 3.17
C VAL A 85 -14.84 -24.21 4.42
N SER A 86 -14.72 -24.95 5.52
CA SER A 86 -15.25 -24.55 6.84
C SER A 86 -14.09 -24.24 7.78
N VAL A 87 -14.10 -23.04 8.36
CA VAL A 87 -13.14 -22.55 9.35
C VAL A 87 -13.88 -22.29 10.65
N ILE A 88 -13.47 -22.95 11.72
CA ILE A 88 -14.03 -22.81 13.05
C ILE A 88 -12.97 -22.19 13.96
N ILE A 89 -13.24 -21.03 14.55
CA ILE A 89 -12.31 -20.33 15.44
C ILE A 89 -12.98 -19.90 16.75
N PRO A 90 -12.30 -20.04 17.89
CA PRO A 90 -12.79 -19.53 19.16
C PRO A 90 -12.55 -18.02 19.27
N LEU A 91 -13.63 -17.25 19.42
CA LEU A 91 -13.60 -15.80 19.61
C LEU A 91 -14.23 -15.42 20.94
N LYS A 92 -13.70 -14.36 21.56
CA LYS A 92 -14.30 -13.77 22.75
C LYS A 92 -15.22 -12.64 22.34
N ALA A 93 -16.51 -12.74 22.69
CA ALA A 93 -17.44 -11.65 22.46
C ALA A 93 -16.94 -10.36 23.12
N ALA A 94 -16.85 -9.29 22.33
CA ALA A 94 -16.53 -7.98 22.85
C ALA A 94 -17.66 -7.49 23.79
N LYS A 95 -17.30 -6.98 24.97
CA LYS A 95 -18.25 -6.30 25.86
C LYS A 95 -18.41 -4.86 25.37
N GLY A 96 -19.52 -4.58 24.68
CA GLY A 96 -19.82 -3.25 24.16
C GLY A 96 -21.20 -3.19 23.50
N LYS A 97 -21.71 -1.98 23.23
CA LYS A 97 -22.93 -1.83 22.42
C LYS A 97 -22.65 -2.41 21.03
N SER A 98 -23.57 -3.23 20.53
CA SER A 98 -23.56 -3.72 19.15
C SER A 98 -23.35 -2.54 18.21
N VAL A 99 -22.28 -2.59 17.41
CA VAL A 99 -22.06 -1.63 16.32
C VAL A 99 -23.15 -1.91 15.30
N THR A 100 -24.28 -1.22 15.44
CA THR A 100 -25.50 -1.45 14.67
C THR A 100 -25.44 -0.89 13.26
N SER A 101 -24.31 -0.28 12.88
CA SER A 101 -24.04 0.09 11.51
C SER A 101 -22.92 -0.78 10.96
N LEU A 102 -23.29 -1.87 10.30
CA LEU A 102 -22.59 -2.21 9.08
C LEU A 102 -22.78 -0.98 8.17
N LYS A 103 -21.85 -0.02 8.22
CA LYS A 103 -21.73 0.93 7.12
C LYS A 103 -21.34 0.06 5.93
N THR A 104 -22.32 -0.28 5.11
CA THR A 104 -22.07 -0.58 3.70
C THR A 104 -21.01 0.40 3.24
N VAL A 105 -19.88 -0.10 2.75
CA VAL A 105 -18.90 0.75 2.08
C VAL A 105 -19.60 1.28 0.84
N GLU A 106 -20.26 2.42 0.98
CA GLU A 106 -20.85 3.15 -0.14
C GLU A 106 -19.67 3.58 -1.02
N SER A 107 -19.45 2.84 -2.10
CA SER A 107 -18.60 3.28 -3.19
C SER A 107 -19.29 4.45 -3.88
N GLY A 108 -18.54 5.53 -4.15
CA GLY A 108 -19.08 6.73 -4.80
C GLY A 108 -19.22 7.95 -3.90
N LEU A 109 -18.54 7.99 -2.76
CA LEU A 109 -18.56 9.15 -1.84
C LEU A 109 -17.98 10.44 -2.46
N LEU A 110 -17.24 10.33 -3.57
CA LEU A 110 -16.58 11.44 -4.25
C LEU A 110 -17.18 11.72 -5.65
N VAL A 111 -18.38 11.21 -5.95
CA VAL A 111 -19.05 11.42 -7.24
C VAL A 111 -19.07 12.91 -7.61
N SER A 112 -18.58 13.21 -8.81
CA SER A 112 -18.50 14.56 -9.40
C SER A 112 -17.57 15.54 -8.68
N LYS A 113 -16.72 15.09 -7.74
CA LYS A 113 -15.72 15.95 -7.11
C LYS A 113 -14.49 16.13 -7.97
N LYS A 114 -14.05 17.37 -8.16
CA LYS A 114 -12.77 17.67 -8.83
C LYS A 114 -11.64 17.71 -7.81
N ILE A 115 -10.68 16.80 -7.94
CA ILE A 115 -9.55 16.68 -7.02
C ILE A 115 -8.26 16.93 -7.79
N LEU A 116 -7.47 17.89 -7.31
CA LEU A 116 -6.10 18.11 -7.79
C LEU A 116 -5.13 17.35 -6.90
N VAL A 117 -4.25 16.56 -7.50
CA VAL A 117 -3.21 15.81 -6.79
C VAL A 117 -1.85 16.25 -7.34
N ALA A 118 -0.99 16.77 -6.46
CA ALA A 118 0.40 17.07 -6.78
C ALA A 118 1.33 16.04 -6.14
N GLU A 119 1.91 15.18 -6.98
CA GLU A 119 2.77 14.06 -6.60
C GLU A 119 3.76 13.80 -7.74
N ASP A 120 5.07 13.82 -7.45
CA ASP A 120 6.12 13.67 -8.46
C ASP A 120 6.52 12.22 -8.72
N ASN A 121 6.09 11.29 -7.87
CA ASN A 121 6.29 9.86 -8.05
C ASN A 121 5.12 9.25 -8.82
N GLU A 122 5.35 8.79 -10.05
CA GLU A 122 4.29 8.28 -10.93
C GLU A 122 3.54 7.07 -10.35
N ILE A 123 4.23 6.20 -9.60
CA ILE A 123 3.63 5.05 -8.91
C ILE A 123 2.63 5.56 -7.87
N ASN A 124 3.07 6.47 -6.99
CA ASN A 124 2.21 7.08 -5.97
C ASN A 124 1.02 7.82 -6.61
N ALA A 125 1.28 8.61 -7.65
CA ALA A 125 0.27 9.40 -8.34
C ALA A 125 -0.80 8.50 -8.97
N THR A 126 -0.37 7.39 -9.60
CA THR A 126 -1.26 6.38 -10.18
C THR A 126 -2.11 5.69 -9.11
N VAL A 127 -1.49 5.31 -7.99
CA VAL A 127 -2.20 4.70 -6.86
C VAL A 127 -3.25 5.65 -6.29
N ILE A 128 -2.89 6.91 -5.99
CA ILE A 128 -3.83 7.93 -5.49
C ILE A 128 -4.97 8.15 -6.48
N LYS A 129 -4.65 8.32 -7.77
CA LYS A 129 -5.64 8.52 -8.82
C LYS A 129 -6.61 7.34 -8.93
N SER A 130 -6.11 6.11 -8.88
CA SER A 130 -6.93 4.90 -8.93
C SER A 130 -7.92 4.84 -7.76
N LEU A 131 -7.44 5.11 -6.54
CA LEU A 131 -8.26 5.12 -5.33
C LEU A 131 -9.37 6.18 -5.40
N LEU A 132 -9.06 7.41 -5.81
CA LEU A 132 -10.02 8.52 -5.88
C LEU A 132 -11.01 8.39 -7.04
N THR A 133 -10.55 7.94 -8.21
CA THR A 133 -11.41 7.75 -9.39
C THR A 133 -12.42 6.64 -9.14
N ARG A 134 -12.04 5.57 -8.42
CA ARG A 134 -12.96 4.50 -7.99
C ARG A 134 -14.11 5.02 -7.12
N GLU A 135 -13.86 6.07 -6.34
CA GLU A 135 -14.90 6.73 -5.53
C GLU A 135 -15.71 7.78 -6.32
N GLY A 136 -15.52 7.88 -7.64
CA GLY A 136 -16.28 8.75 -8.54
C GLY A 136 -15.70 10.15 -8.72
N ALA A 137 -14.48 10.41 -8.23
CA ALA A 137 -13.83 11.72 -8.39
C ALA A 137 -13.26 11.91 -9.80
N HIS A 138 -13.23 13.16 -10.26
CA HIS A 138 -12.43 13.61 -11.39
C HIS A 138 -11.06 14.09 -10.87
N VAL A 139 -10.01 13.35 -11.20
CA VAL A 139 -8.66 13.61 -10.68
C VAL A 139 -7.77 14.24 -11.74
N LEU A 140 -7.22 15.41 -11.43
CA LEU A 140 -6.12 16.03 -12.19
C LEU A 140 -4.80 15.76 -11.45
N LEU A 141 -3.82 15.19 -12.16
CA LEU A 141 -2.46 14.98 -11.64
C LEU A 141 -1.54 16.09 -12.12
N VAL A 142 -0.65 16.56 -11.24
CA VAL A 142 0.45 17.47 -11.54
C VAL A 142 1.71 17.01 -10.81
N ASN A 143 2.89 17.36 -11.32
CA ASN A 143 4.14 16.73 -10.88
C ASN A 143 5.01 17.65 -10.01
N ASN A 144 4.57 18.87 -9.74
CA ASN A 144 5.27 19.83 -8.87
C ASN A 144 4.35 20.95 -8.37
N GLY A 145 4.85 21.73 -7.41
CA GLY A 145 4.13 22.84 -6.81
C GLY A 145 3.82 24.00 -7.77
N LYS A 146 4.60 24.18 -8.84
CA LYS A 146 4.35 25.23 -9.83
C LYS A 146 3.16 24.87 -10.72
N GLU A 147 3.09 23.63 -11.19
CA GLU A 147 1.93 23.11 -11.91
C GLU A 147 0.68 23.09 -11.03
N LEU A 148 0.80 22.78 -9.74
CA LEU A 148 -0.30 22.92 -8.77
C LEU A 148 -0.86 24.36 -8.75
N ILE A 149 0.03 25.35 -8.63
CA ILE A 149 -0.37 26.76 -8.67
C ILE A 149 -1.07 27.10 -9.99
N ASP A 150 -0.49 26.69 -11.12
CA ASP A 150 -1.02 27.00 -12.44
C ASP A 150 -2.37 26.33 -12.69
N ALA A 151 -2.61 25.13 -12.12
CA ALA A 151 -3.90 24.46 -12.17
C ALA A 151 -4.97 25.19 -11.35
N ILE A 152 -4.66 25.56 -10.09
CA ILE A 152 -5.57 26.31 -9.20
C ILE A 152 -5.90 27.71 -9.74
N ALA A 153 -5.00 28.30 -10.54
CA ALA A 153 -5.24 29.56 -11.21
C ALA A 153 -6.26 29.45 -12.36
N LYS A 154 -6.37 28.27 -13.00
CA LYS A 154 -7.23 28.04 -14.17
C LYS A 154 -8.65 27.60 -13.80
N GLU A 155 -8.79 26.78 -12.77
CA GLU A 155 -10.08 26.28 -12.31
C GLU A 155 -10.10 26.03 -10.80
N ASP A 156 -11.30 25.91 -10.24
CA ASP A 156 -11.49 25.60 -8.82
C ASP A 156 -11.61 24.08 -8.60
N PHE A 157 -11.07 23.63 -7.47
CA PHE A 157 -11.07 22.23 -7.07
C PHE A 157 -11.80 22.03 -5.76
N ASP A 158 -12.53 20.92 -5.65
CA ASP A 158 -13.21 20.53 -4.42
C ASP A 158 -12.22 20.10 -3.32
N LEU A 159 -11.03 19.66 -3.69
CA LEU A 159 -9.94 19.26 -2.80
C LEU A 159 -8.61 19.31 -3.55
N VAL A 160 -7.57 19.74 -2.85
CA VAL A 160 -6.18 19.63 -3.29
C VAL A 160 -5.44 18.69 -2.36
N ILE A 161 -4.70 17.74 -2.92
CA ILE A 161 -3.80 16.85 -2.21
C ILE A 161 -2.40 17.15 -2.73
N SER A 162 -1.43 17.39 -1.86
CA SER A 162 -0.07 17.74 -2.28
C SER A 162 0.96 17.00 -1.45
N ASP A 163 1.92 16.36 -2.12
CA ASP A 163 3.18 16.01 -1.48
C ASP A 163 3.89 17.28 -1.00
N LEU A 164 4.60 17.20 0.13
CA LEU A 164 5.42 18.28 0.65
C LEU A 164 6.70 18.48 -0.17
N GLN A 165 7.31 17.41 -0.68
CA GLN A 165 8.62 17.44 -1.35
C GLN A 165 8.51 17.01 -2.80
N MET A 166 8.52 18.00 -3.70
CA MET A 166 8.51 17.79 -5.15
C MET A 166 9.66 18.58 -5.81
N PRO A 167 10.11 18.21 -7.03
CA PRO A 167 11.05 18.99 -7.81
C PRO A 167 10.47 20.36 -8.20
N VAL A 168 11.33 21.28 -8.62
CA VAL A 168 10.99 22.66 -9.05
C VAL A 168 10.44 23.53 -7.91
N MET A 169 9.31 23.15 -7.32
CA MET A 169 8.65 23.79 -6.19
C MET A 169 7.97 22.72 -5.33
N GLY A 170 8.22 22.73 -4.02
CA GLY A 170 7.58 21.80 -3.08
C GLY A 170 6.16 22.24 -2.69
N GLY A 171 5.36 21.31 -2.17
CA GLY A 171 3.99 21.60 -1.72
C GLY A 171 3.92 22.67 -0.64
N MET A 172 4.90 22.72 0.27
CA MET A 172 4.99 23.76 1.30
C MET A 172 5.07 25.18 0.72
N GLU A 173 5.86 25.37 -0.34
CA GLU A 173 6.02 26.66 -1.01
C GLU A 173 4.76 26.99 -1.81
N ALA A 174 4.20 25.98 -2.49
CA ALA A 174 3.00 26.13 -3.29
C ALA A 174 1.77 26.52 -2.45
N VAL A 175 1.54 25.85 -1.31
CA VAL A 175 0.40 26.15 -0.43
C VAL A 175 0.51 27.53 0.20
N LYS A 176 1.70 27.95 0.62
CA LYS A 176 1.92 29.33 1.09
C LYS A 176 1.58 30.35 0.00
N TRP A 177 1.94 30.06 -1.25
CA TRP A 177 1.55 30.89 -2.38
C TRP A 177 0.04 30.91 -2.55
N VAL A 178 -0.63 29.75 -2.53
CA VAL A 178 -2.09 29.63 -2.68
C VAL A 178 -2.81 30.44 -1.61
N ARG A 179 -2.41 30.34 -0.33
CA ARG A 179 -3.03 31.09 0.78
C ARG A 179 -2.85 32.60 0.70
N LYS A 180 -1.82 33.07 -0.01
CA LYS A 180 -1.61 34.50 -0.25
C LYS A 180 -2.50 35.05 -1.38
N HIS A 181 -2.97 34.20 -2.30
CA HIS A 181 -3.64 34.63 -3.53
C HIS A 181 -5.07 34.09 -3.73
N LYS A 182 -5.51 33.12 -2.92
CA LYS A 182 -6.84 32.51 -2.95
C LYS A 182 -7.44 32.50 -1.54
N PRO A 183 -8.79 32.53 -1.42
CA PRO A 183 -9.44 32.46 -0.12
C PRO A 183 -9.10 31.16 0.64
N PRO A 184 -9.11 31.18 1.98
CA PRO A 184 -8.74 30.03 2.82
C PRO A 184 -9.73 28.87 2.76
N THR A 185 -10.81 29.00 1.97
CA THR A 185 -11.86 27.99 1.81
C THR A 185 -11.41 26.78 1.00
N GLN A 186 -10.38 26.92 0.16
CA GLN A 186 -9.81 25.78 -0.58
C GLN A 186 -9.24 24.75 0.40
N GLN A 187 -9.81 23.55 0.40
CA GLN A 187 -9.30 22.43 1.18
C GLN A 187 -8.01 21.90 0.54
N ILE A 188 -6.94 21.84 1.33
CA ILE A 188 -5.62 21.37 0.92
C ILE A 188 -5.06 20.40 1.98
N ILE A 189 -4.80 19.17 1.58
CA ILE A 189 -4.24 18.10 2.41
C ILE A 189 -2.78 17.87 2.03
N ALA A 190 -1.90 17.79 3.03
CA ALA A 190 -0.51 17.39 2.86
C ALA A 190 -0.39 15.86 2.85
N LEU A 191 0.43 15.31 1.95
CA LEU A 191 0.95 13.95 2.06
C LEU A 191 2.41 14.03 2.52
N THR A 192 2.77 13.33 3.59
CA THR A 192 4.17 13.24 4.06
C THR A 192 4.52 11.84 4.52
N ALA A 193 5.75 11.37 4.30
CA ALA A 193 6.22 10.10 4.84
C ALA A 193 6.56 10.14 6.34
N ASN A 194 6.51 11.31 6.97
CA ASN A 194 7.05 11.50 8.31
C ASN A 194 6.00 11.93 9.34
N ALA A 195 5.83 11.12 10.38
CA ALA A 195 4.79 11.29 11.41
C ALA A 195 5.18 12.24 12.55
N PHE A 196 6.29 12.98 12.44
CA PHE A 196 6.72 13.87 13.53
C PHE A 196 5.76 15.05 13.72
N LYS A 197 5.48 15.35 14.99
CA LYS A 197 4.58 16.43 15.42
C LYS A 197 5.01 17.77 14.86
N GLU A 198 6.31 18.05 14.82
CA GLU A 198 6.88 19.30 14.32
C GLU A 198 6.65 19.49 12.81
N GLU A 199 6.62 18.42 12.03
CA GLU A 199 6.32 18.52 10.59
C GLU A 199 4.84 18.79 10.36
N ARG A 200 3.97 18.13 11.14
CA ARG A 200 2.53 18.42 11.12
C ARG A 200 2.25 19.88 11.45
N GLU A 201 2.86 20.41 12.51
CA GLU A 201 2.73 21.82 12.90
C GLU A 201 3.18 22.76 11.78
N ARG A 202 4.34 22.49 11.16
CA ARG A 202 4.83 23.28 10.01
C ARG A 202 3.86 23.27 8.83
N CYS A 203 3.22 22.15 8.54
CA CYS A 203 2.23 22.07 7.46
C CYS A 203 1.00 22.92 7.78
N LEU A 204 0.47 22.83 9.01
CA LEU A 204 -0.67 23.63 9.43
C LEU A 204 -0.34 25.13 9.39
N GLU A 205 0.85 25.53 9.86
CA GLU A 205 1.33 26.92 9.78
C GLU A 205 1.49 27.42 8.34
N ALA A 206 1.87 26.54 7.39
CA ALA A 206 1.94 26.88 5.98
C ALA A 206 0.55 27.03 5.34
N GLY A 207 -0.50 26.58 6.03
CA GLY A 207 -1.90 26.73 5.63
C GLY A 207 -2.52 25.47 5.03
N PHE A 208 -1.93 24.29 5.24
CA PHE A 208 -2.63 23.03 4.99
C PHE A 208 -3.79 22.86 5.99
N ASN A 209 -4.89 22.28 5.54
CA ASN A 209 -6.04 21.99 6.40
C ASN A 209 -5.82 20.71 7.20
N GLU A 210 -5.16 19.72 6.60
CA GLU A 210 -4.88 18.43 7.21
C GLU A 210 -3.57 17.83 6.69
N VAL A 211 -3.03 16.86 7.41
CA VAL A 211 -1.81 16.12 7.08
C VAL A 211 -2.11 14.63 7.15
N LEU A 212 -1.91 13.94 6.03
CA LEU A 212 -1.96 12.49 5.92
C LEU A 212 -0.55 11.92 5.80
N PHE A 213 -0.31 10.82 6.51
CA PHE A 213 0.99 10.18 6.57
C PHE A 213 1.06 9.01 5.58
N LYS A 214 2.13 8.94 4.79
CA LYS A 214 2.46 7.78 3.96
C LYS A 214 3.10 6.70 4.86
N PRO A 215 2.70 5.43 4.76
CA PRO A 215 1.63 4.90 3.93
C PRO A 215 0.24 5.22 4.51
N PHE A 216 -0.69 5.68 3.66
CA PHE A 216 -2.10 5.91 4.01
C PHE A 216 -2.97 4.84 3.35
N LYS A 217 -4.06 4.47 4.03
CA LYS A 217 -5.07 3.56 3.47
C LYS A 217 -6.09 4.32 2.65
N LYS A 218 -6.87 3.58 1.85
CA LYS A 218 -8.02 4.12 1.10
C LYS A 218 -8.93 4.96 2.00
N GLU A 219 -9.20 4.46 3.21
CA GLU A 219 -10.12 5.10 4.15
C GLU A 219 -9.60 6.46 4.65
N ASP A 220 -8.28 6.65 4.72
CA ASP A 220 -7.68 7.90 5.21
C ASP A 220 -7.93 9.05 4.21
N LEU A 221 -7.80 8.78 2.91
CA LEU A 221 -8.09 9.77 1.86
C LEU A 221 -9.58 10.14 1.79
N ILE A 222 -10.47 9.18 2.01
CA ILE A 222 -11.93 9.39 1.97
C ILE A 222 -12.41 10.16 3.20
N LYS A 223 -11.87 9.83 4.39
CA LYS A 223 -12.29 10.44 5.67
C LYS A 223 -11.77 11.85 5.86
N ALA A 224 -10.58 12.17 5.35
CA ALA A 224 -10.00 13.52 5.40
C ALA A 224 -10.86 14.61 4.72
N ARG A 225 -11.97 14.22 4.08
CA ARG A 225 -12.96 15.12 3.48
C ARG A 225 -14.29 15.21 4.25
N ILE A 226 -14.63 14.21 5.09
CA ILE A 226 -15.99 14.03 5.62
C ILE A 226 -16.13 14.53 7.06
N ASP A 227 -15.09 14.47 7.89
CA ASP A 227 -15.17 14.89 9.30
C ASP A 227 -14.01 15.83 9.66
N ASN A 228 -14.33 17.09 10.02
CA ASN A 228 -13.39 18.05 10.66
C ASN A 228 -12.90 17.61 12.06
N ASN A 229 -12.95 16.31 12.36
CA ASN A 229 -12.66 15.71 13.66
C ASN A 229 -11.88 14.40 13.53
N TYR A 230 -11.04 14.26 12.48
CA TYR A 230 -10.15 13.11 12.36
C TYR A 230 -9.04 13.17 13.43
N GLN A 231 -9.30 12.55 14.58
CA GLN A 231 -8.26 12.08 15.48
C GLN A 231 -7.78 10.74 14.96
N ASN A 232 -6.62 10.74 14.31
CA ASN A 232 -6.03 9.51 13.83
C ASN A 232 -5.49 8.75 15.05
N SER A 233 -6.05 7.57 15.30
CA SER A 233 -5.49 6.59 16.24
C SER A 233 -4.17 6.10 15.65
N ASN A 234 -3.06 6.45 16.29
CA ASN A 234 -1.74 5.90 16.03
C ASN A 234 -1.83 4.38 15.87
N ASN A 235 -1.69 3.88 14.65
CA ASN A 235 -1.34 2.49 14.42
C ASN A 235 0.11 2.48 13.99
N GLU A 236 0.97 2.28 14.98
CA GLU A 236 2.30 1.72 14.78
C GLU A 236 2.13 0.46 13.93
N TYR A 237 2.64 0.49 12.70
CA TYR A 237 2.89 -0.74 11.94
C TYR A 237 4.06 -1.47 12.61
N ALA A 238 3.78 -2.14 13.72
CA ALA A 238 4.60 -3.22 14.23
C ALA A 238 4.21 -4.51 13.49
N GLY A 239 4.64 -4.63 12.24
CA GLY A 239 4.48 -5.83 11.42
C GLY A 239 5.66 -6.78 11.63
N GLN A 240 5.37 -7.97 12.14
CA GLN A 240 6.33 -9.03 12.48
C GLN A 240 7.20 -9.46 11.28
N VAL A 241 8.49 -9.65 11.54
CA VAL A 241 9.48 -10.22 10.62
C VAL A 241 9.11 -11.69 10.38
N ASN A 242 8.49 -11.99 9.24
CA ASN A 242 8.48 -13.34 8.70
C ASN A 242 9.70 -13.51 7.80
N ALA A 243 10.54 -14.50 8.11
CA ALA A 243 11.69 -14.88 7.30
C ALA A 243 11.22 -15.44 5.94
N SER A 244 11.04 -14.56 4.97
CA SER A 244 10.95 -14.89 3.55
C SER A 244 12.33 -14.67 2.91
N PRO A 245 12.79 -15.52 1.97
CA PRO A 245 13.99 -15.26 1.18
C PRO A 245 13.81 -14.12 0.15
N LYS A 246 12.59 -13.58 -0.01
CA LYS A 246 12.30 -12.43 -0.88
C LYS A 246 12.46 -11.11 -0.12
N LEU A 247 13.15 -10.16 -0.74
CA LEU A 247 13.42 -8.82 -0.21
C LEU A 247 12.20 -7.88 -0.33
N TYR A 248 11.11 -8.32 -0.98
CA TYR A 248 9.91 -7.52 -1.26
C TYR A 248 8.62 -8.34 -1.15
N ASN A 249 7.48 -7.66 -1.00
CA ASN A 249 6.13 -8.22 -1.06
C ASN A 249 5.17 -7.24 -1.78
N LEU A 250 4.44 -7.73 -2.80
CA LEU A 250 3.51 -6.97 -3.64
C LEU A 250 2.05 -6.99 -3.17
N ASP A 251 1.71 -7.64 -2.06
CA ASP A 251 0.34 -7.74 -1.54
C ASP A 251 -0.26 -6.34 -1.35
N SER A 252 0.47 -5.44 -0.68
CA SER A 252 0.08 -4.04 -0.51
C SER A 252 -0.16 -3.33 -1.84
N LEU A 253 0.75 -3.50 -2.82
CA LEU A 253 0.61 -2.91 -4.14
C LEU A 253 -0.63 -3.45 -4.88
N THR A 254 -0.87 -4.76 -4.76
CA THR A 254 -1.98 -5.48 -5.41
C THR A 254 -3.32 -5.07 -4.81
N GLU A 255 -3.43 -4.96 -3.49
CA GLU A 255 -4.61 -4.45 -2.79
C GLU A 255 -4.93 -3.00 -3.20
N MET A 256 -3.90 -2.17 -3.35
CA MET A 256 -4.07 -0.76 -3.73
C MET A 256 -4.66 -0.58 -5.14
N VAL A 257 -4.40 -1.51 -6.04
CA VAL A 257 -4.98 -1.54 -7.40
C VAL A 257 -6.11 -2.57 -7.56
N ASP A 258 -6.69 -3.02 -6.45
CA ASP A 258 -7.85 -3.92 -6.40
C ASP A 258 -7.64 -5.25 -7.17
N GLY A 259 -6.41 -5.76 -7.14
CA GLY A 259 -6.03 -6.99 -7.85
C GLY A 259 -5.87 -6.83 -9.37
N ASN A 260 -5.92 -5.62 -9.92
CA ASN A 260 -5.71 -5.40 -11.35
C ASN A 260 -4.27 -5.71 -11.78
N LYS A 261 -4.10 -6.89 -12.38
CA LYS A 261 -2.78 -7.42 -12.80
C LYS A 261 -2.06 -6.54 -13.79
N ASP A 262 -2.76 -5.89 -14.71
CA ASP A 262 -2.14 -5.00 -15.71
C ASP A 262 -1.62 -3.72 -15.06
N GLN A 263 -2.30 -3.22 -14.03
CA GLN A 263 -1.81 -2.09 -13.25
C GLN A 263 -0.62 -2.49 -12.37
N VAL A 264 -0.65 -3.66 -11.72
CA VAL A 264 0.51 -4.19 -10.99
C VAL A 264 1.71 -4.32 -11.93
N ALA A 265 1.51 -4.84 -13.14
CA ALA A 265 2.53 -4.95 -14.19
C ALA A 265 3.21 -3.62 -14.47
N TYR A 266 2.38 -2.62 -14.75
CA TYR A 266 2.81 -1.29 -15.11
C TYR A 266 3.63 -0.66 -13.98
N LEU A 267 3.15 -0.77 -12.74
CA LEU A 267 3.85 -0.22 -11.57
C LEU A 267 5.19 -0.92 -11.29
N ILE A 268 5.27 -2.23 -11.50
CA ILE A 268 6.54 -2.97 -11.41
C ILE A 268 7.53 -2.49 -12.48
N GLN A 269 7.08 -2.36 -13.73
CA GLN A 269 7.95 -1.88 -14.82
C GLN A 269 8.45 -0.46 -14.55
N GLN A 270 7.58 0.44 -14.10
CA GLN A 270 8.00 1.79 -13.70
C GLN A 270 9.04 1.76 -12.57
N PHE A 271 8.85 0.91 -11.56
CA PHE A 271 9.83 0.75 -10.49
C PHE A 271 11.20 0.27 -11.01
N LEU A 272 11.21 -0.72 -11.90
CA LEU A 272 12.44 -1.27 -12.50
C LEU A 272 13.16 -0.25 -13.39
N GLU A 273 12.43 0.63 -14.09
CA GLU A 273 13.02 1.66 -14.95
C GLU A 273 13.56 2.86 -14.15
N GLU A 274 12.83 3.31 -13.12
CA GLU A 274 13.17 4.53 -12.37
C GLU A 274 14.23 4.30 -11.29
N THR A 275 14.13 3.20 -10.56
CA THR A 275 14.94 2.97 -9.35
C THR A 275 16.45 2.98 -9.64
N PRO A 276 16.98 2.31 -10.68
CA PRO A 276 18.40 2.34 -11.00
C PRO A 276 18.93 3.76 -11.28
N ARG A 277 18.15 4.58 -12.00
CA ARG A 277 18.51 5.97 -12.30
C ARG A 277 18.57 6.83 -11.03
N LYS A 278 17.74 6.53 -10.04
CA LYS A 278 17.71 7.23 -8.74
C LYS A 278 18.87 6.78 -7.86
N ILE A 279 19.23 5.49 -7.86
CA ILE A 279 20.45 4.96 -7.23
C ILE A 279 21.69 5.67 -7.79
N GLU A 280 21.79 5.81 -9.11
CA GLU A 280 22.90 6.53 -9.75
C GLU A 280 22.98 7.99 -9.27
N LYS A 281 21.83 8.69 -9.22
CA LYS A 281 21.76 10.06 -8.68
C LYS A 281 22.22 10.15 -7.22
N ILE A 282 21.86 9.18 -6.38
CA ILE A 282 22.33 9.11 -4.98
C ILE A 282 23.85 8.95 -4.95
N ASN A 283 24.41 8.04 -5.76
CA ASN A 283 25.85 7.80 -5.81
C ASN A 283 26.64 9.04 -6.27
N ILE A 284 26.15 9.77 -7.26
CA ILE A 284 26.75 11.04 -7.70
C ILE A 284 26.68 12.08 -6.57
N ALA A 285 25.53 12.24 -5.93
CA ALA A 285 25.36 13.19 -4.82
C ALA A 285 26.23 12.81 -3.61
N LEU A 286 26.49 11.53 -3.39
CA LEU A 286 27.40 11.02 -2.35
C LEU A 286 28.86 11.39 -2.62
N GLN A 287 29.32 11.30 -3.86
CA GLN A 287 30.67 11.73 -4.25
C GLN A 287 30.87 13.25 -4.09
N GLN A 288 29.78 14.02 -4.23
CA GLN A 288 29.80 15.48 -4.13
C GLN A 288 29.46 16.01 -2.72
N ASP A 289 29.32 15.15 -1.71
CA ASP A 289 28.93 15.50 -0.34
C ASP A 289 27.60 16.30 -0.26
N LYS A 290 26.64 16.00 -1.14
CA LYS A 290 25.34 16.70 -1.23
C LYS A 290 24.24 15.97 -0.46
N GLY A 291 24.35 15.93 0.87
CA GLY A 291 23.40 15.25 1.76
C GLY A 291 21.93 15.67 1.59
N LYS A 292 21.65 16.93 1.22
CA LYS A 292 20.27 17.38 0.93
C LYS A 292 19.69 16.75 -0.33
N GLU A 293 20.50 16.56 -1.38
CA GLU A 293 20.05 15.89 -2.60
C GLU A 293 19.82 14.40 -2.35
N ILE A 294 20.74 13.74 -1.63
CA ILE A 294 20.60 12.33 -1.22
C ILE A 294 19.27 12.11 -0.49
N ARG A 295 18.97 12.93 0.52
CA ARG A 295 17.70 12.83 1.27
C ARG A 295 16.49 12.95 0.37
N ARG A 296 16.48 13.89 -0.57
CA ARG A 296 15.35 14.06 -1.51
C ARG A 296 15.16 12.82 -2.38
N VAL A 297 16.22 12.24 -2.90
CA VAL A 297 16.12 11.05 -3.77
C VAL A 297 15.74 9.81 -2.96
N VAL A 298 16.27 9.65 -1.75
CA VAL A 298 15.87 8.56 -0.84
C VAL A 298 14.41 8.71 -0.42
N HIS A 299 13.95 9.92 -0.11
CA HIS A 299 12.55 10.19 0.24
C HIS A 299 11.60 9.80 -0.89
N TYR A 300 11.94 10.16 -2.13
CA TYR A 300 11.21 9.74 -3.33
C TYR A 300 11.09 8.22 -3.43
N LEU A 301 12.22 7.50 -3.29
CA LEU A 301 12.26 6.04 -3.38
C LEU A 301 11.54 5.35 -2.22
N SER A 302 11.52 5.99 -1.06
CA SER A 302 10.95 5.42 0.16
C SER A 302 9.50 5.01 -0.07
N SER A 303 8.69 5.86 -0.71
CA SER A 303 7.28 5.53 -0.98
C SER A 303 7.14 4.25 -1.81
N SER A 304 7.87 4.14 -2.92
CA SER A 304 7.84 2.96 -3.78
C SER A 304 8.32 1.69 -3.05
N LEU A 305 9.36 1.80 -2.22
CA LEU A 305 9.88 0.70 -1.41
C LEU A 305 8.89 0.24 -0.33
N HIS A 306 8.10 1.15 0.24
CA HIS A 306 7.02 0.79 1.17
C HIS A 306 5.86 0.10 0.46
N HIS A 307 5.48 0.55 -0.75
CA HIS A 307 4.43 -0.11 -1.53
C HIS A 307 4.81 -1.55 -1.92
N MET A 308 6.11 -1.79 -2.15
CA MET A 308 6.68 -3.12 -2.37
C MET A 308 7.09 -3.83 -1.07
N SER A 309 6.72 -3.30 0.08
CA SER A 309 6.97 -3.88 1.41
C SER A 309 8.42 -4.32 1.65
N VAL A 310 9.39 -3.52 1.21
CA VAL A 310 10.83 -3.78 1.35
C VAL A 310 11.28 -3.43 2.77
N THR A 311 10.87 -4.26 3.74
CA THR A 311 11.03 -3.98 5.18
C THR A 311 12.49 -3.85 5.61
N ALA A 312 13.41 -4.55 4.93
CA ALA A 312 14.84 -4.50 5.20
C ALA A 312 15.46 -3.09 5.08
N LEU A 313 14.81 -2.18 4.35
CA LEU A 313 15.32 -0.82 4.11
C LEU A 313 14.74 0.26 5.03
N TYR A 314 13.72 -0.05 5.85
CA TYR A 314 12.98 0.96 6.61
C TYR A 314 13.86 1.72 7.62
N ASP A 315 14.75 1.02 8.31
CA ASP A 315 15.69 1.65 9.25
C ASP A 315 16.72 2.52 8.55
N SER A 316 17.26 2.07 7.40
CA SER A 316 18.21 2.85 6.61
C SER A 316 17.56 4.12 6.05
N ILE A 317 16.34 4.01 5.52
CA ILE A 317 15.53 5.16 5.06
C ILE A 317 15.41 6.17 6.20
N LYS A 318 14.93 5.75 7.37
CA LYS A 318 14.72 6.62 8.53
C LYS A 318 16.01 7.33 8.97
N LYS A 319 17.13 6.62 9.03
CA LYS A 319 18.44 7.21 9.39
C LYS A 319 18.91 8.25 8.36
N ILE A 320 18.71 7.99 7.07
CA ILE A 320 19.14 8.90 6.01
C ILE A 320 18.27 10.17 6.01
N GLU A 321 16.95 10.02 6.11
CA GLU A 321 16.00 11.14 6.11
C GLU A 321 16.13 12.06 7.31
N THR A 322 16.38 11.51 8.50
CA THR A 322 16.52 12.29 9.75
C THR A 322 17.84 13.04 9.87
N SER A 323 18.85 12.69 9.07
CA SER A 323 20.12 13.42 9.04
C SER A 323 19.88 14.85 8.57
N LYS A 324 20.28 15.87 9.34
CA LYS A 324 20.19 17.29 8.89
C LYS A 324 21.48 17.81 8.25
N ARG A 325 22.54 17.00 8.20
CA ARG A 325 23.87 17.43 7.73
C ARG A 325 23.93 17.48 6.20
N ASN A 326 24.50 18.54 5.63
CA ASN A 326 24.82 18.55 4.21
C ASN A 326 26.03 17.64 3.92
N LYS A 327 27.12 17.81 4.67
CA LYS A 327 28.26 16.90 4.62
C LYS A 327 28.02 15.70 5.54
N LEU A 328 27.95 14.50 4.96
CA LEU A 328 27.69 13.27 5.71
C LEU A 328 28.96 12.80 6.45
N SER A 329 28.79 12.19 7.62
CA SER A 329 29.91 11.49 8.28
C SER A 329 30.24 10.18 7.54
N LYS A 330 31.43 9.60 7.78
CA LYS A 330 31.80 8.29 7.20
C LYS A 330 30.73 7.21 7.46
N ASN A 331 30.17 7.17 8.66
CA ASN A 331 29.11 6.22 9.01
C ASN A 331 27.83 6.46 8.20
N GLN A 332 27.45 7.72 8.01
CA GLN A 332 26.29 8.06 7.19
C GLN A 332 26.52 7.78 5.70
N GLN A 333 27.74 7.98 5.19
CA GLN A 333 28.09 7.61 3.82
C GLN A 333 28.03 6.08 3.62
N MET A 334 28.46 5.28 4.60
CA MET A 334 28.33 3.82 4.57
C MET A 334 26.86 3.38 4.59
N GLU A 335 26.01 4.00 5.41
CA GLU A 335 24.57 3.72 5.44
C GLU A 335 23.90 4.01 4.08
N VAL A 336 24.26 5.13 3.42
CA VAL A 336 23.75 5.47 2.08
C VAL A 336 24.20 4.46 1.02
N LYS A 337 25.45 3.99 1.07
CA LYS A 337 25.94 2.94 0.17
C LYS A 337 25.18 1.63 0.38
N HIS A 338 25.01 1.22 1.63
CA HIS A 338 24.25 0.03 1.98
C HIS A 338 22.80 0.12 1.48
N PHE A 339 22.15 1.27 1.67
CA PHE A 339 20.81 1.53 1.11
C PHE A 339 20.78 1.31 -0.42
N CYS A 340 21.76 1.84 -1.15
CA CYS A 340 21.82 1.69 -2.61
C CYS A 340 22.03 0.22 -3.03
N GLU A 341 22.96 -0.48 -2.37
CA GLU A 341 23.25 -1.89 -2.64
C GLU A 341 22.02 -2.78 -2.40
N MET A 342 21.36 -2.62 -1.25
CA MET A 342 20.15 -3.37 -0.92
C MET A 342 18.98 -3.03 -1.85
N THR A 343 18.83 -1.77 -2.23
CA THR A 343 17.81 -1.35 -3.20
C THR A 343 18.07 -1.98 -4.58
N GLN A 344 19.33 -2.07 -5.00
CA GLN A 344 19.69 -2.72 -6.25
C GLN A 344 19.38 -4.23 -6.21
N LEU A 345 19.67 -4.92 -5.10
CA LEU A 345 19.32 -6.33 -4.94
C LEU A 345 17.80 -6.58 -5.03
N VAL A 346 16.99 -5.64 -4.53
CA VAL A 346 15.53 -5.70 -4.69
C VAL A 346 15.13 -5.56 -6.16
N VAL A 347 15.71 -4.59 -6.88
CA VAL A 347 15.48 -4.41 -8.31
C VAL A 347 15.85 -5.66 -9.09
N ASP A 348 17.02 -6.25 -8.82
CA ASP A 348 17.50 -7.44 -9.50
C ASP A 348 16.55 -8.63 -9.25
N GLN A 349 16.14 -8.83 -8.00
CA GLN A 349 15.20 -9.90 -7.64
C GLN A 349 13.82 -9.71 -8.29
N ILE A 350 13.29 -8.48 -8.33
CA ILE A 350 12.02 -8.17 -9.01
C ILE A 350 12.16 -8.37 -10.52
N SER A 351 13.29 -7.99 -11.12
CA SER A 351 13.53 -8.18 -12.56
C SER A 351 13.62 -9.66 -12.94
N GLU A 352 14.15 -10.52 -12.06
CA GLU A 352 14.16 -11.97 -12.25
C GLU A 352 12.75 -12.56 -12.14
N ASP A 353 11.97 -12.11 -11.16
CA ASP A 353 10.59 -12.56 -10.94
C ASP A 353 9.62 -12.04 -12.03
N TYR A 354 9.91 -10.87 -12.65
CA TYR A 354 9.08 -10.18 -13.64
C TYR A 354 9.87 -9.65 -14.86
N PRO A 355 10.39 -10.54 -15.73
CA PRO A 355 11.20 -10.14 -16.88
C PRO A 355 10.38 -9.35 -17.93
N ALA A 356 11.00 -8.35 -18.55
CA ALA A 356 10.40 -7.41 -19.52
C ALA A 356 9.70 -8.06 -20.74
N ASN A 357 9.92 -9.35 -21.01
CA ASN A 357 9.29 -10.11 -22.10
C ASN A 357 8.05 -10.93 -21.68
N ASN A 358 7.67 -10.95 -20.40
CA ASN A 358 6.35 -11.42 -19.99
C ASN A 358 5.42 -10.23 -19.89
N SER A 359 4.73 -9.92 -20.99
CA SER A 359 3.46 -9.21 -20.90
C SER A 359 2.62 -9.91 -19.83
N LEU A 360 2.17 -9.18 -18.82
CA LEU A 360 1.21 -9.67 -17.82
C LEU A 360 -0.17 -10.00 -18.42
N VAL A 361 -0.26 -9.97 -19.75
CA VAL A 361 -1.20 -10.72 -20.58
C VAL A 361 -0.84 -12.21 -20.57
N LYS A 362 -1.29 -12.92 -19.54
CA LYS A 362 -1.83 -14.28 -19.67
C LYS A 362 -2.65 -14.68 -18.45
#